data_AF-A0A418M183-F1
#
_entry.id   AF-A0A418M183-F1
#
_cell.length_a   1.000
_cell.length_b   1.000
_cell.length_c   1.000
_cell.angle_alpha   90.00
_cell.angle_beta   90.00
_cell.angle_gamma   90.00
#
_symmetry.space_group_name_H-M   'P 1'
#
loop_
_entity.id
_entity.type
_entity.pdbx_description
1 polymer ?
#
loop_
_entity_poly.entity_id
_entity_poly.type
_entity_poly.pdbx_seq_one_letter_code
_entity_poly.pdbx_strand_id
1 'polypeptide(L)'
;MTMKANRSYLLLLAIIAVGLASCEPNEVENEGPLRNDLLKKTTSPAVIGDRIEFVYALGTLEGTLKAARAEASIPGAVGTGFSRYSWFTNRSTGQDVPVLTAGDTITNGAVSTASILDGDNNKALSLRYYYAVPEEARGKTVTFRFSGTSSTGQEVTVNSPAYRVSRMDMKRQITLKDAEKCYVSLSDMTAYTKEEVEQKGLSGKIDFVYVYRATLGTNRYAFGHALVSLANGTYLSDLNLPASWTRTPTLLDKRVDVKDAQLRGGGFDVYIDDTDLERTTFTNSADFAYNLAADQGAFVRSGDGSYVAYVFVNNVNNTAKTMTVSIKRLQVK
;
A
#
# COMPACT_ATOMS: atom_id res chain seq x y z
N MET A 1 -73.16 -15.70 -10.10
CA MET A 1 -71.90 -15.95 -9.38
C MET A 1 -70.87 -14.94 -9.86
N THR A 2 -70.83 -13.78 -9.24
CA THR A 2 -70.04 -12.62 -9.69
C THR A 2 -68.70 -12.61 -8.96
N MET A 3 -67.61 -12.95 -9.67
CA MET A 3 -66.25 -12.80 -9.16
C MET A 3 -65.95 -11.31 -8.95
N LYS A 4 -65.86 -10.88 -7.70
CA LYS A 4 -65.21 -9.62 -7.33
C LYS A 4 -63.70 -9.79 -7.56
N ALA A 5 -63.21 -9.32 -8.71
CA ALA A 5 -61.77 -9.24 -8.95
C ALA A 5 -61.15 -8.30 -7.89
N ASN A 6 -60.28 -8.87 -7.07
CA ASN A 6 -59.69 -8.21 -5.93
C ASN A 6 -58.65 -7.19 -6.43
N ARG A 7 -59.03 -5.91 -6.50
CA ARG A 7 -58.22 -4.80 -7.05
C ARG A 7 -56.80 -4.72 -6.46
N SER A 8 -56.60 -5.22 -5.24
CA SER A 8 -55.30 -5.29 -4.57
C SER A 8 -54.32 -6.28 -5.21
N TYR A 9 -54.80 -7.37 -5.81
CA TYR A 9 -53.93 -8.35 -6.50
C TYR A 9 -53.45 -7.83 -7.87
N LEU A 10 -54.29 -7.07 -8.57
CA LEU A 10 -53.92 -6.40 -9.83
C LEU A 10 -52.88 -5.30 -9.61
N LEU A 11 -52.96 -4.57 -8.48
CA LEU A 11 -51.95 -3.57 -8.11
C LEU A 11 -50.60 -4.23 -7.74
N LEU A 12 -50.63 -5.35 -7.02
CA LEU A 12 -49.43 -6.09 -6.64
C LEU A 12 -48.72 -6.69 -7.87
N LEU A 13 -49.50 -7.23 -8.83
CA LEU A 13 -48.95 -7.75 -10.08
C LEU A 13 -48.32 -6.65 -10.95
N ALA A 14 -48.91 -5.46 -10.98
CA ALA A 14 -48.37 -4.31 -11.70
C ALA A 14 -47.06 -3.79 -11.08
N ILE A 15 -46.93 -3.79 -9.76
CA ILE A 15 -45.70 -3.36 -9.06
C ILE A 15 -44.56 -4.37 -9.27
N ILE A 16 -44.86 -5.68 -9.28
CA ILE A 16 -43.86 -6.73 -9.57
C ILE A 16 -43.43 -6.68 -11.05
N ALA A 17 -44.34 -6.39 -11.98
CA ALA A 17 -44.02 -6.25 -13.39
C ALA A 17 -43.14 -5.02 -13.70
N VAL A 18 -43.33 -3.91 -13.00
CA VAL A 18 -42.48 -2.71 -13.14
C VAL A 18 -41.11 -2.89 -12.47
N GLY A 19 -41.01 -3.68 -11.41
CA GLY A 19 -39.74 -3.99 -10.74
C GLY A 19 -38.77 -4.83 -11.58
N LEU A 20 -39.29 -5.67 -12.48
CA LEU A 20 -38.49 -6.53 -13.37
C LEU A 20 -37.98 -5.82 -14.63
N ALA A 21 -38.44 -4.59 -14.91
CA ALA A 21 -38.03 -3.79 -16.06
C ALA A 21 -36.96 -2.72 -15.72
N SER A 22 -36.51 -2.58 -14.47
CA SER A 22 -35.62 -1.49 -14.05
C SER A 22 -34.11 -1.75 -14.24
N CYS A 23 -33.74 -2.86 -14.89
CA CYS A 23 -32.36 -3.15 -15.25
C CYS A 23 -32.25 -3.26 -16.77
N GLU A 24 -32.57 -2.19 -17.49
CA GLU A 24 -32.00 -2.03 -18.82
C GLU A 24 -30.49 -1.85 -18.62
N PRO A 25 -29.63 -2.71 -19.19
CA PRO A 25 -28.22 -2.37 -19.28
C PRO A 25 -28.18 -1.06 -20.05
N ASN A 26 -27.65 0.00 -19.44
CA ASN A 26 -27.44 1.26 -20.15
C ASN A 26 -26.74 0.91 -21.47
N GLU A 27 -27.44 1.05 -22.60
CA GLU A 27 -26.83 0.89 -23.90
C GLU A 27 -25.70 1.93 -23.93
N VAL A 28 -24.46 1.44 -23.91
CA VAL A 28 -23.31 2.31 -24.06
C VAL A 28 -23.47 2.94 -25.44
N GLU A 29 -23.83 4.23 -25.46
CA GLU A 29 -23.92 4.99 -26.70
C GLU A 29 -22.68 4.72 -27.54
N ASN A 30 -22.87 4.59 -28.84
CA ASN A 30 -21.79 4.23 -29.75
C ASN A 30 -20.85 5.45 -29.87
N GLU A 31 -19.88 5.60 -28.94
CA GLU A 31 -18.98 6.76 -28.77
C GLU A 31 -17.97 6.97 -29.92
N GLY A 32 -18.26 6.43 -31.10
CA GLY A 32 -17.38 6.46 -32.26
C GLY A 32 -16.42 5.25 -32.34
N PRO A 33 -15.57 5.24 -33.38
CA PRO A 33 -14.75 4.08 -33.72
C PRO A 33 -13.51 3.93 -32.81
N LEU A 34 -12.96 5.01 -32.25
CA LEU A 34 -11.89 4.99 -31.24
C LEU A 34 -12.51 5.10 -29.84
N ARG A 35 -12.08 4.26 -28.90
CA ARG A 35 -12.59 4.19 -27.53
C ARG A 35 -11.49 3.88 -26.54
N ASN A 36 -11.68 4.27 -25.29
CA ASN A 36 -10.78 3.92 -24.21
C ASN A 36 -11.52 3.57 -22.92
N ASP A 37 -10.79 2.95 -21.99
CA ASP A 37 -11.26 2.67 -20.63
C ASP A 37 -10.07 2.61 -19.66
N LEU A 38 -10.34 2.76 -18.36
CA LEU A 38 -9.34 2.83 -17.31
C LEU A 38 -9.75 2.00 -16.09
N LEU A 39 -8.84 1.11 -15.68
CA LEU A 39 -8.97 0.35 -14.44
C LEU A 39 -7.80 0.65 -13.50
N LYS A 40 -8.08 1.03 -12.25
CA LYS A 40 -7.05 1.04 -11.19
C LYS A 40 -6.88 -0.38 -10.65
N LYS A 41 -5.66 -0.92 -10.74
CA LYS A 41 -5.31 -2.25 -10.22
C LYS A 41 -4.89 -2.24 -8.76
N THR A 42 -4.21 -1.19 -8.30
CA THR A 42 -3.79 -1.10 -6.90
C THR A 42 -5.01 -0.98 -5.99
N THR A 43 -5.14 -1.85 -4.99
CA THR A 43 -6.21 -1.79 -3.98
C THR A 43 -5.75 -1.17 -2.66
N SER A 44 -4.44 -1.18 -2.40
CA SER A 44 -3.83 -0.67 -1.18
C SER A 44 -3.83 0.87 -1.09
N PRO A 45 -3.64 1.43 0.13
CA PRO A 45 -3.34 2.86 0.30
C PRO A 45 -2.16 3.29 -0.57
N ALA A 46 -2.27 4.48 -1.18
CA ALA A 46 -1.20 5.11 -1.93
C ALA A 46 -0.20 5.73 -0.95
N VAL A 47 0.97 5.12 -0.80
CA VAL A 47 2.03 5.53 0.15
C VAL A 47 3.28 5.90 -0.62
N ILE A 48 4.06 6.86 -0.09
CA ILE A 48 5.33 7.27 -0.67
C ILE A 48 6.26 6.06 -0.84
N GLY A 49 6.96 5.99 -1.97
CA GLY A 49 7.88 4.89 -2.29
C GLY A 49 7.20 3.61 -2.78
N ASP A 50 5.86 3.59 -2.87
CA ASP A 50 5.08 2.57 -3.57
C ASP A 50 4.51 3.14 -4.88
N ARG A 51 3.75 2.34 -5.62
CA ARG A 51 3.15 2.73 -6.90
C ARG A 51 1.65 2.49 -6.99
N ILE A 52 0.98 3.38 -7.70
CA ILE A 52 -0.39 3.17 -8.17
C ILE A 52 -0.32 2.60 -9.59
N GLU A 53 -0.85 1.40 -9.79
CA GLU A 53 -0.94 0.75 -11.09
C GLU A 53 -2.33 0.95 -11.70
N PHE A 54 -2.32 1.35 -12.97
CA PHE A 54 -3.51 1.44 -13.82
C PHE A 54 -3.35 0.55 -15.05
N VAL A 55 -4.46 0.02 -15.55
CA VAL A 55 -4.57 -0.54 -16.89
C VAL A 55 -5.37 0.43 -17.73
N TYR A 56 -4.73 0.95 -18.77
CA TYR A 56 -5.36 1.81 -19.76
C TYR A 56 -5.65 1.01 -21.02
N ALA A 57 -6.93 0.78 -21.29
CA ALA A 57 -7.40 0.08 -22.48
C ALA A 57 -7.70 1.10 -23.58
N LEU A 58 -7.27 0.82 -24.80
CA LEU A 58 -7.52 1.63 -25.99
C LEU A 58 -7.88 0.71 -27.14
N GLY A 59 -8.90 1.06 -27.91
CA GLY A 59 -9.38 0.26 -29.03
C GLY A 59 -9.91 1.13 -30.17
N THR A 60 -9.67 0.72 -31.41
CA THR A 60 -10.22 1.38 -32.60
C THR A 60 -10.78 0.39 -33.62
N LEU A 61 -11.92 0.73 -34.21
CA LEU A 61 -12.48 0.03 -35.38
C LEU A 61 -11.81 0.51 -36.69
N GLU A 62 -11.35 1.75 -36.73
CA GLU A 62 -10.78 2.40 -37.91
C GLU A 62 -9.28 2.72 -37.73
N GLY A 63 -8.48 2.52 -38.78
CA GLY A 63 -7.03 2.74 -38.72
C GLY A 63 -6.33 1.87 -37.66
N THR A 64 -5.25 2.40 -37.08
CA THR A 64 -4.44 1.78 -36.01
C THR A 64 -4.21 2.76 -34.86
N LEU A 65 -3.87 2.25 -33.68
CA LEU A 65 -3.52 3.07 -32.51
C LEU A 65 -2.10 3.63 -32.66
N LYS A 66 -1.90 4.89 -32.25
CA LYS A 66 -0.63 5.61 -32.46
C LYS A 66 0.07 6.04 -31.18
N ALA A 67 -0.66 6.57 -30.20
CA ALA A 67 -0.07 6.95 -28.93
C ALA A 67 -1.03 6.75 -27.77
N ALA A 68 -0.45 6.54 -26.59
CA ALA A 68 -1.14 6.69 -25.31
C ALA A 68 -0.42 7.76 -24.47
N ARG A 69 -1.20 8.50 -23.68
CA ARG A 69 -0.73 9.55 -22.79
C ARG A 69 -1.42 9.42 -21.44
N ALA A 70 -0.67 9.67 -20.38
CA ALA A 70 -1.18 9.84 -19.02
C ALA A 70 -0.65 11.15 -18.47
N GLU A 71 -1.52 11.95 -17.88
CA GLU A 71 -1.18 13.22 -17.24
C GLU A 71 -1.65 13.19 -15.79
N ALA A 72 -0.70 13.19 -14.86
CA ALA A 72 -0.96 13.22 -13.42
C ALA A 72 -1.07 14.66 -12.93
N SER A 73 -1.98 14.95 -11.99
CA SER A 73 -2.10 16.29 -11.41
C SER A 73 -0.88 16.72 -10.58
N ILE A 74 -0.05 15.76 -10.15
CA ILE A 74 1.24 15.99 -9.48
C ILE A 74 2.28 15.10 -10.19
N PRO A 75 3.43 15.65 -10.63
CA PRO A 75 4.50 14.88 -11.26
C PRO A 75 4.90 13.66 -10.43
N GLY A 76 4.94 12.47 -11.04
CA GLY A 76 5.34 11.25 -10.35
C GLY A 76 6.85 11.19 -10.08
N ALA A 77 7.26 10.34 -9.14
CA ALA A 77 8.67 10.09 -8.86
C ALA A 77 9.33 9.26 -9.99
N VAL A 78 10.66 9.06 -9.87
CA VAL A 78 11.43 8.17 -10.75
C VAL A 78 10.78 6.78 -10.79
N GLY A 79 10.61 6.24 -12.00
CA GLY A 79 9.89 4.99 -12.24
C GLY A 79 8.43 5.17 -12.68
N THR A 80 7.94 6.42 -12.76
CA THR A 80 6.62 6.72 -13.34
C THR A 80 6.63 6.58 -14.86
N GLY A 81 5.63 5.90 -15.44
CA GLY A 81 5.49 5.76 -16.88
C GLY A 81 4.67 4.55 -17.32
N PHE A 82 4.54 4.40 -18.64
CA PHE A 82 3.90 3.24 -19.25
C PHE A 82 4.86 2.04 -19.35
N SER A 83 4.30 0.83 -19.24
CA SER A 83 4.94 -0.38 -19.73
C SER A 83 4.99 -0.38 -21.26
N ARG A 84 6.02 -1.00 -21.83
CA ARG A 84 6.13 -1.21 -23.28
C ARG A 84 5.23 -2.33 -23.81
N TYR A 85 4.64 -3.11 -22.90
CA TYR A 85 3.84 -4.27 -23.24
C TYR A 85 2.34 -3.99 -23.06
N SER A 86 1.57 -4.37 -24.07
CA SER A 86 0.14 -4.62 -23.90
C SER A 86 -0.05 -6.00 -23.29
N TRP A 87 -0.97 -6.11 -22.34
CA TRP A 87 -1.25 -7.36 -21.63
C TRP A 87 -2.56 -7.94 -22.14
N PHE A 88 -2.46 -8.96 -22.99
CA PHE A 88 -3.61 -9.72 -23.47
C PHE A 88 -3.95 -10.85 -22.49
N THR A 89 -5.16 -11.38 -22.56
CA THR A 89 -5.56 -12.51 -21.73
C THR A 89 -5.69 -13.77 -22.58
N ASN A 90 -4.99 -14.84 -22.19
CA ASN A 90 -5.20 -16.15 -22.78
C ASN A 90 -6.62 -16.64 -22.44
N ARG A 91 -7.45 -16.82 -23.45
CA ARG A 91 -8.86 -17.19 -23.27
C ARG A 91 -9.07 -18.53 -22.54
N SER A 92 -8.14 -19.47 -22.67
CA SER A 92 -8.25 -20.81 -22.09
C SER A 92 -7.78 -20.87 -20.64
N THR A 93 -6.82 -20.03 -20.24
CA THR A 93 -6.21 -20.08 -18.89
C THR A 93 -6.51 -18.85 -18.03
N GLY A 94 -7.02 -17.77 -18.62
CA GLY A 94 -7.18 -16.48 -17.95
C GLY A 94 -5.86 -15.79 -17.62
N GLN A 95 -4.73 -16.32 -18.08
CA GLN A 95 -3.41 -15.77 -17.76
C GLN A 95 -3.03 -14.62 -18.70
N ASP A 96 -2.28 -13.68 -18.15
CA ASP A 96 -1.70 -12.55 -18.85
C ASP A 96 -0.62 -12.99 -19.87
N VAL A 97 -0.72 -12.47 -21.10
CA VAL A 97 0.21 -12.67 -22.21
C VAL A 97 0.75 -11.30 -22.63
N PRO A 98 1.98 -10.93 -22.24
CA PRO A 98 2.57 -9.66 -22.62
C PRO A 98 3.00 -9.68 -24.09
N VAL A 99 2.62 -8.66 -24.84
CA VAL A 99 3.05 -8.44 -26.23
C VAL A 99 3.66 -7.05 -26.32
N LEU A 100 4.85 -6.96 -26.92
CA LEU A 100 5.53 -5.68 -27.12
C LEU A 100 4.75 -4.85 -28.14
N THR A 101 4.10 -3.78 -27.68
CA THR A 101 3.25 -2.94 -28.53
C THR A 101 3.64 -1.47 -28.48
N ALA A 102 4.50 -1.06 -27.54
CA ALA A 102 5.00 0.31 -27.45
C ALA A 102 6.52 0.38 -27.70
N GLY A 103 6.91 1.38 -28.48
CA GLY A 103 8.29 1.77 -28.70
C GLY A 103 8.83 2.52 -27.49
N ASP A 104 9.20 3.78 -27.68
CA ASP A 104 9.67 4.63 -26.61
C ASP A 104 8.53 5.04 -25.69
N THR A 105 8.80 4.97 -24.39
CA THR A 105 7.95 5.50 -23.33
C THR A 105 8.71 6.58 -22.61
N ILE A 106 8.16 7.79 -22.54
CA ILE A 106 8.84 8.96 -22.00
C ILE A 106 7.98 9.56 -20.90
N THR A 107 8.59 9.94 -19.78
CA THR A 107 7.94 10.71 -18.74
C THR A 107 8.69 12.02 -18.54
N ASN A 108 7.98 13.13 -18.69
CA ASN A 108 8.50 14.47 -18.43
C ASN A 108 7.53 15.21 -17.50
N GLY A 109 7.95 15.43 -16.26
CA GLY A 109 7.12 15.99 -15.20
C GLY A 109 5.84 15.17 -14.97
N ALA A 110 4.69 15.81 -15.15
CA ALA A 110 3.37 15.21 -14.99
C ALA A 110 2.93 14.30 -16.14
N VAL A 111 3.64 14.33 -17.27
CA VAL A 111 3.18 13.75 -18.53
C VAL A 111 4.01 12.51 -18.87
N SER A 112 3.32 11.39 -19.06
CA SER A 112 3.91 10.17 -19.61
C SER A 112 3.28 9.85 -20.96
N THR A 113 4.10 9.50 -21.94
CA THR A 113 3.68 9.09 -23.28
C THR A 113 4.22 7.71 -23.63
N ALA A 114 3.49 7.00 -24.46
CA ALA A 114 3.91 5.76 -25.09
C ALA A 114 3.58 5.82 -26.59
N SER A 115 4.61 5.71 -27.43
CA SER A 115 4.43 5.60 -28.88
C SER A 115 4.10 4.14 -29.21
N ILE A 116 2.98 3.89 -29.87
CA ILE A 116 2.57 2.55 -30.27
C ILE A 116 3.36 2.16 -31.51
N LEU A 117 3.91 0.95 -31.52
CA LEU A 117 4.65 0.43 -32.67
C LEU A 117 3.73 0.31 -33.88
N ASP A 118 4.27 0.46 -35.08
CA ASP A 118 3.48 0.24 -36.28
C ASP A 118 3.23 -1.26 -36.48
N GLY A 119 1.98 -1.61 -36.79
CA GLY A 119 1.57 -2.98 -37.09
C GLY A 119 0.08 -3.04 -37.40
N ASP A 120 -0.28 -3.85 -38.39
CA ASP A 120 -1.65 -3.96 -38.93
C ASP A 120 -2.69 -4.39 -37.87
N ASN A 121 -2.21 -5.02 -36.78
CA ASN A 121 -3.04 -5.57 -35.70
C ASN A 121 -3.12 -4.69 -34.45
N ASN A 122 -2.53 -3.49 -34.44
CA ASN A 122 -2.59 -2.58 -33.27
C ASN A 122 -3.90 -1.81 -33.21
N LYS A 123 -5.01 -2.55 -33.21
CA LYS A 123 -6.38 -2.03 -33.09
C LYS A 123 -6.89 -2.05 -31.66
N ALA A 124 -6.29 -2.85 -30.77
CA ALA A 124 -6.64 -2.88 -29.35
C ALA A 124 -5.41 -3.17 -28.49
N LEU A 125 -5.31 -2.49 -27.36
CA LEU A 125 -4.22 -2.65 -26.39
C LEU A 125 -4.70 -2.42 -24.97
N SER A 126 -3.96 -2.96 -24.00
CA SER A 126 -4.11 -2.73 -22.57
C SER A 126 -2.74 -2.47 -21.96
N LEU A 127 -2.37 -1.20 -21.87
CA LEU A 127 -1.08 -0.77 -21.34
C LEU A 127 -1.16 -0.59 -19.83
N ARG A 128 -0.14 -1.06 -19.12
CA ARG A 128 0.01 -0.75 -17.70
C ARG A 128 0.70 0.59 -17.53
N TYR A 129 0.11 1.49 -16.74
CA TYR A 129 0.73 2.72 -16.29
C TYR A 129 1.06 2.61 -14.81
N TYR A 130 2.29 2.94 -14.45
CA TYR A 130 2.76 2.96 -13.07
C TYR A 130 3.01 4.40 -12.66
N TYR A 131 2.32 4.86 -11.63
CA TYR A 131 2.59 6.14 -10.98
C TYR A 131 3.38 5.89 -9.69
N ALA A 132 4.67 6.24 -9.68
CA ALA A 132 5.48 6.19 -8.47
C ALA A 132 5.14 7.39 -7.59
N VAL A 133 4.63 7.14 -6.38
CA VAL A 133 4.07 8.21 -5.53
C VAL A 133 5.20 9.11 -5.00
N PRO A 134 5.22 10.41 -5.34
CA PRO A 134 6.28 11.34 -4.94
C PRO A 134 6.02 11.92 -3.55
N GLU A 135 7.09 12.35 -2.86
CA GLU A 135 6.98 13.04 -1.57
C GLU A 135 6.05 14.27 -1.62
N GLU A 136 6.08 15.03 -2.73
CA GLU A 136 5.22 16.20 -2.92
C GLU A 136 3.72 15.88 -2.86
N ALA A 137 3.32 14.64 -3.17
CA ALA A 137 1.93 14.22 -3.14
C ALA A 137 1.45 13.80 -1.73
N ARG A 138 2.34 13.72 -0.73
CA ARG A 138 1.98 13.27 0.63
C ARG A 138 0.80 14.06 1.19
N GLY A 139 -0.23 13.34 1.64
CA GLY A 139 -1.45 13.94 2.21
C GLY A 139 -2.31 14.73 1.23
N LYS A 140 -1.96 14.78 -0.06
CA LYS A 140 -2.73 15.44 -1.12
C LYS A 140 -3.59 14.43 -1.88
N THR A 141 -4.36 14.95 -2.81
CA THR A 141 -5.12 14.15 -3.78
C THR A 141 -4.45 14.22 -5.14
N VAL A 142 -4.38 13.09 -5.83
CA VAL A 142 -3.90 12.99 -7.22
C VAL A 142 -5.03 12.53 -8.13
N THR A 143 -5.10 13.12 -9.32
CA THR A 143 -5.99 12.71 -10.41
C THR A 143 -5.18 12.44 -11.66
N PHE A 144 -5.72 11.65 -12.57
CA PHE A 144 -5.06 11.28 -13.82
C PHE A 144 -5.99 11.50 -15.00
N ARG A 145 -5.45 12.07 -16.06
CA ARG A 145 -6.10 12.15 -17.37
C ARG A 145 -5.37 11.24 -18.34
N PHE A 146 -6.06 10.22 -18.84
CA PHE A 146 -5.53 9.34 -19.88
C PHE A 146 -6.11 9.71 -21.23
N SER A 147 -5.28 9.70 -22.26
CA SER A 147 -5.73 9.91 -23.63
C SER A 147 -5.02 9.00 -24.61
N GLY A 148 -5.64 8.80 -25.77
CA GLY A 148 -5.08 7.98 -26.85
C GLY A 148 -5.42 8.55 -28.20
N THR A 149 -4.56 8.31 -29.18
CA THR A 149 -4.73 8.80 -30.56
C THR A 149 -4.64 7.66 -31.57
N SER A 150 -5.39 7.77 -32.66
CA SER A 150 -5.37 6.82 -33.77
C SER A 150 -4.68 7.40 -35.01
N SER A 151 -4.39 6.55 -36.00
CA SER A 151 -3.85 6.93 -37.31
C SER A 151 -4.83 7.74 -38.16
N THR A 152 -6.12 7.76 -37.79
CA THR A 152 -7.15 8.58 -38.44
C THR A 152 -7.20 10.00 -37.86
N GLY A 153 -6.36 10.31 -36.86
CA GLY A 153 -6.31 11.62 -36.20
C GLY A 153 -7.36 11.79 -35.09
N GLN A 154 -8.13 10.75 -34.76
CA GLN A 154 -9.08 10.79 -33.66
C GLN A 154 -8.36 10.72 -32.32
N GLU A 155 -8.96 11.33 -31.30
CA GLU A 155 -8.49 11.31 -29.92
C GLU A 155 -9.62 10.92 -28.97
N VAL A 156 -9.28 10.19 -27.91
CA VAL A 156 -10.18 9.87 -26.80
C VAL A 156 -9.53 10.18 -25.48
N THR A 157 -10.34 10.42 -24.44
CA THR A 157 -9.88 10.80 -23.10
C THR A 157 -10.75 10.13 -22.05
N VAL A 158 -10.12 9.64 -20.98
CA VAL A 158 -10.79 9.20 -19.75
C VAL A 158 -10.10 9.81 -18.53
N ASN A 159 -10.89 10.31 -17.58
CA ASN A 159 -10.38 10.87 -16.34
C ASN A 159 -10.56 9.86 -15.20
N SER A 160 -9.55 9.73 -14.35
CA SER A 160 -9.68 8.96 -13.12
C SER A 160 -10.49 9.74 -12.08
N PRO A 161 -11.08 9.04 -11.10
CA PRO A 161 -11.41 9.64 -9.81
C PRO A 161 -10.19 10.28 -9.14
N ALA A 162 -10.47 11.08 -8.12
CA ALA A 162 -9.48 11.59 -7.18
C ALA A 162 -9.01 10.46 -6.23
N TYR A 163 -7.69 10.31 -6.08
CA TYR A 163 -7.08 9.37 -5.15
C TYR A 163 -6.32 10.10 -4.04
N ARG A 164 -6.68 9.84 -2.79
CA ARG A 164 -5.95 10.37 -1.63
C ARG A 164 -4.62 9.63 -1.47
N VAL A 165 -3.55 10.40 -1.34
CA VAL A 165 -2.23 9.89 -0.97
C VAL A 165 -2.10 9.96 0.55
N SER A 166 -1.67 8.85 1.13
CA SER A 166 -1.44 8.67 2.54
C SER A 166 -0.39 9.66 3.08
N ARG A 167 -0.53 10.03 4.35
CA ARG A 167 0.50 10.75 5.09
C ARG A 167 1.58 9.84 5.67
N MET A 168 1.35 8.52 5.66
CA MET A 168 2.25 7.55 6.24
C MET A 168 3.57 7.44 5.47
N ASP A 169 4.61 7.08 6.21
CA ASP A 169 5.82 6.49 5.68
C ASP A 169 5.76 4.97 5.79
N MET A 170 6.50 4.31 4.91
CA MET A 170 6.64 2.86 4.95
C MET A 170 8.08 2.45 4.63
N LYS A 171 8.63 1.57 5.46
CA LYS A 171 9.95 0.97 5.23
C LYS A 171 9.91 -0.51 5.53
N ARG A 172 10.39 -1.31 4.60
CA ARG A 172 10.28 -2.77 4.65
C ARG A 172 11.63 -3.41 4.93
N GLN A 173 11.59 -4.64 5.43
CA GLN A 173 12.75 -5.53 5.54
C GLN A 173 13.91 -4.96 6.36
N ILE A 174 13.60 -4.35 7.50
CA ILE A 174 14.58 -3.90 8.49
C ILE A 174 15.02 -5.11 9.32
N THR A 175 16.28 -5.50 9.21
CA THR A 175 16.85 -6.59 10.01
C THR A 175 17.29 -6.08 11.38
N LEU A 176 16.78 -6.71 12.42
CA LEU A 176 17.14 -6.51 13.81
C LEU A 176 17.94 -7.70 14.32
N LYS A 177 18.99 -7.43 15.09
CA LYS A 177 19.84 -8.47 15.69
C LYS A 177 20.16 -8.15 17.13
N ASP A 178 19.85 -9.11 18.01
CA ASP A 178 20.01 -8.98 19.45
C ASP A 178 21.47 -8.66 19.81
N ALA A 179 21.66 -7.72 20.74
CA ALA A 179 22.96 -7.20 21.18
C ALA A 179 23.89 -6.59 20.11
N GLU A 180 23.45 -6.47 18.85
CA GLU A 180 24.25 -5.88 17.77
C GLU A 180 23.52 -4.68 17.16
N LYS A 181 22.49 -4.93 16.33
CA LYS A 181 21.74 -3.90 15.62
C LYS A 181 20.28 -3.96 16.06
N CYS A 182 20.01 -3.45 17.25
CA CYS A 182 18.72 -3.63 17.93
C CYS A 182 18.05 -2.34 18.41
N TYR A 183 18.69 -1.18 18.32
CA TYR A 183 18.13 0.09 18.77
C TYR A 183 17.35 0.75 17.64
N VAL A 184 16.03 0.80 17.72
CA VAL A 184 15.19 1.25 16.60
C VAL A 184 14.65 2.65 16.87
N SER A 185 14.86 3.52 15.89
CA SER A 185 14.24 4.85 15.79
C SER A 185 13.07 4.81 14.83
N LEU A 186 11.91 5.29 15.27
CA LEU A 186 10.77 5.55 14.40
C LEU A 186 10.98 6.82 13.58
N SER A 187 11.83 7.77 13.99
CA SER A 187 12.02 9.04 13.25
C SER A 187 12.59 8.85 11.85
N ASP A 188 13.38 7.80 11.64
CA ASP A 188 13.96 7.42 10.35
C ASP A 188 13.72 5.94 9.99
N MET A 189 12.94 5.23 10.84
CA MET A 189 12.63 3.81 10.72
C MET A 189 13.91 2.97 10.53
N THR A 190 14.94 3.22 11.35
CA THR A 190 16.24 2.56 11.22
C THR A 190 16.63 1.88 12.53
N ALA A 191 17.27 0.72 12.40
CA ALA A 191 17.91 0.04 13.51
C ALA A 191 19.40 0.43 13.55
N TYR A 192 19.91 0.67 14.74
CA TYR A 192 21.27 1.10 15.02
C TYR A 192 21.99 0.11 15.92
N THR A 193 23.32 0.14 15.88
CA THR A 193 24.14 -0.45 16.95
C THR A 193 24.28 0.50 18.13
N LYS A 194 24.73 -0.02 19.28
CA LYS A 194 24.96 0.81 20.47
C LYS A 194 25.99 1.92 20.19
N GLU A 195 27.08 1.57 19.51
CA GLU A 195 28.16 2.48 19.15
C GLU A 195 27.66 3.59 18.24
N GLU A 196 26.80 3.27 17.28
CA GLU A 196 26.19 4.28 16.42
C GLU A 196 25.30 5.24 17.21
N VAL A 197 24.53 4.73 18.19
CA VAL A 197 23.68 5.57 19.04
C VAL A 197 24.53 6.55 19.86
N GLU A 198 25.66 6.10 20.41
CA GLU A 198 26.56 6.94 21.20
C GLU A 198 27.29 7.97 20.33
N GLN A 199 27.90 7.54 19.23
CA GLN A 199 28.68 8.41 18.33
C GLN A 199 27.82 9.51 17.69
N LYS A 200 26.57 9.20 17.36
CA LYS A 200 25.65 10.12 16.68
C LYS A 200 24.69 10.84 17.65
N GLY A 201 24.80 10.59 18.96
CA GLY A 201 23.93 11.20 19.97
C GLY A 201 22.44 10.87 19.77
N LEU A 202 22.11 9.64 19.36
CA LEU A 202 20.75 9.26 18.96
C LEU A 202 19.88 8.74 20.11
N SER A 203 20.36 8.72 21.35
CA SER A 203 19.64 8.08 22.46
C SER A 203 18.21 8.62 22.65
N GLY A 204 18.00 9.92 22.46
CA GLY A 204 16.68 10.55 22.51
C GLY A 204 15.75 10.24 21.32
N LYS A 205 16.22 9.52 20.30
CA LYS A 205 15.45 9.08 19.13
C LYS A 205 15.14 7.59 19.14
N ILE A 206 15.68 6.82 20.08
CA ILE A 206 15.45 5.38 20.15
C ILE A 206 14.11 5.13 20.85
N ASP A 207 13.17 4.57 20.11
CA ASP A 207 11.82 4.30 20.61
C ASP A 207 11.74 2.93 21.30
N PHE A 208 12.40 1.92 20.73
CA PHE A 208 12.43 0.59 21.32
C PHE A 208 13.71 -0.16 20.97
N VAL A 209 14.00 -1.18 21.76
CA VAL A 209 15.11 -2.11 21.61
C VAL A 209 14.54 -3.48 21.28
N TYR A 210 15.08 -4.12 20.27
CA TYR A 210 14.84 -5.53 20.00
C TYR A 210 15.72 -6.40 20.89
N VAL A 211 15.11 -7.39 21.54
CA VAL A 211 15.84 -8.40 22.31
C VAL A 211 15.31 -9.80 22.02
N TYR A 212 16.18 -10.79 22.14
CA TYR A 212 15.78 -12.20 22.14
C TYR A 212 16.27 -12.92 23.39
N ARG A 213 15.33 -13.46 24.16
CA ARG A 213 15.63 -14.38 25.26
C ARG A 213 14.72 -15.58 25.11
N ALA A 214 15.27 -16.80 25.07
CA ALA A 214 14.43 -17.99 24.94
C ALA A 214 13.40 -18.08 26.08
N THR A 215 13.86 -17.78 27.30
CA THR A 215 13.03 -17.79 28.50
C THR A 215 13.28 -16.57 29.39
N LEU A 216 12.30 -16.23 30.23
CA LEU A 216 12.37 -15.16 31.23
C LEU A 216 12.23 -15.72 32.66
N GLY A 217 13.03 -15.17 33.57
CA GLY A 217 12.96 -15.43 35.02
C GLY A 217 13.43 -16.83 35.43
N THR A 218 13.43 -17.08 36.75
CA THR A 218 13.82 -18.37 37.35
C THR A 218 12.90 -19.52 36.93
N ASN A 219 11.62 -19.21 36.66
CA ASN A 219 10.60 -20.17 36.26
C ASN A 219 10.62 -20.50 34.76
N ARG A 220 11.56 -19.94 33.99
CA ARG A 220 11.81 -20.23 32.57
C ARG A 220 10.56 -20.10 31.67
N TYR A 221 9.75 -19.07 31.87
CA TYR A 221 8.62 -18.79 30.98
C TYR A 221 9.09 -18.42 29.58
N ALA A 222 8.38 -18.83 28.53
CA ALA A 222 8.72 -18.46 27.16
C ALA A 222 8.66 -16.93 26.96
N PHE A 223 9.75 -16.35 26.46
CA PHE A 223 9.84 -14.91 26.20
C PHE A 223 10.03 -14.62 24.72
N GLY A 224 10.94 -15.34 24.05
CA GLY A 224 11.17 -15.28 22.62
C GLY A 224 11.70 -13.92 22.14
N HIS A 225 11.26 -13.53 20.94
CA HIS A 225 11.57 -12.24 20.33
C HIS A 225 10.69 -11.14 20.92
N ALA A 226 11.28 -10.02 21.29
CA ALA A 226 10.56 -8.91 21.89
C ALA A 226 11.01 -7.55 21.37
N LEU A 227 10.05 -6.62 21.33
CA LEU A 227 10.27 -5.18 21.23
C LEU A 227 10.05 -4.59 22.62
N VAL A 228 11.00 -3.82 23.12
CA VAL A 228 10.96 -3.32 24.50
C VAL A 228 11.31 -1.84 24.51
N SER A 229 10.50 -1.02 25.16
CA SER A 229 10.81 0.40 25.32
C SER A 229 12.17 0.57 26.01
N LEU A 230 12.95 1.56 25.56
CA LEU A 230 14.25 1.87 26.18
C LEU A 230 14.14 2.25 27.67
N ALA A 231 12.96 2.70 28.10
CA ALA A 231 12.66 3.01 29.51
C ALA A 231 12.44 1.76 30.38
N ASN A 232 12.20 0.59 29.79
CA ASN A 232 11.95 -0.64 30.54
C ASN A 232 13.26 -1.24 31.06
N GLY A 233 13.64 -0.88 32.29
CA GLY A 233 14.86 -1.38 32.93
C GLY A 233 14.82 -2.86 33.33
N THR A 234 13.63 -3.47 33.41
CA THR A 234 13.47 -4.87 33.84
C THR A 234 13.84 -5.85 32.73
N TYR A 235 13.35 -5.64 31.51
CA TYR A 235 13.63 -6.52 30.37
C TYR A 235 14.89 -6.16 29.59
N LEU A 236 15.47 -5.00 29.88
CA LEU A 236 16.76 -4.56 29.35
C LEU A 236 17.88 -4.60 30.39
N SER A 237 17.67 -5.24 31.55
CA SER A 237 18.61 -5.22 32.67
C SER A 237 19.98 -5.79 32.36
N ASP A 238 20.05 -6.69 31.37
CA ASP A 238 21.29 -7.32 30.91
C ASP A 238 21.98 -6.54 29.80
N LEU A 239 21.34 -5.49 29.27
CA LEU A 239 21.98 -4.53 28.40
C LEU A 239 22.69 -3.48 29.26
N ASN A 240 24.00 -3.36 29.11
CA ASN A 240 24.81 -2.31 29.77
C ASN A 240 24.53 -0.94 29.12
N LEU A 241 23.32 -0.41 29.30
CA LEU A 241 22.89 0.87 28.72
C LEU A 241 23.49 2.04 29.51
N PRO A 242 24.14 3.02 28.85
CA PRO A 242 24.71 4.18 29.54
C PRO A 242 23.65 4.95 30.32
N ALA A 243 24.02 5.43 31.51
CA ALA A 243 23.13 6.24 32.35
C ALA A 243 22.78 7.59 31.72
N SER A 244 23.62 8.10 30.81
CA SER A 244 23.42 9.36 30.09
C SER A 244 22.39 9.27 28.96
N TRP A 245 21.92 8.08 28.61
CA TRP A 245 20.93 7.94 27.54
C TRP A 245 19.57 8.46 27.97
N THR A 246 18.92 9.20 27.07
CA THR A 246 17.52 9.59 27.25
C THR A 246 16.64 8.35 27.09
N ARG A 247 15.74 8.09 28.05
CA ARG A 247 14.89 6.89 28.07
C ARG A 247 13.42 7.26 28.21
N THR A 248 12.87 7.87 27.16
CA THR A 248 11.46 8.27 27.14
C THR A 248 10.59 7.01 26.98
N PRO A 249 9.57 6.78 27.82
CA PRO A 249 8.71 5.60 27.72
C PRO A 249 7.93 5.57 26.41
N THR A 250 8.01 4.44 25.70
CA THR A 250 7.29 4.16 24.45
C THR A 250 6.18 3.18 24.76
N LEU A 251 5.01 3.39 24.16
CA LEU A 251 3.87 2.48 24.35
C LEU A 251 3.84 1.45 23.22
N LEU A 252 3.67 0.19 23.57
CA LEU A 252 3.59 -0.94 22.65
C LEU A 252 2.31 -1.74 22.91
N ASP A 253 1.58 -2.00 21.83
CA ASP A 253 0.36 -2.80 21.85
C ASP A 253 0.50 -3.96 20.85
N LYS A 254 0.77 -5.15 21.38
CA LYS A 254 1.00 -6.36 20.58
C LYS A 254 -0.29 -6.80 19.88
N ARG A 255 -0.18 -7.12 18.59
CA ARG A 255 -1.25 -7.67 17.77
C ARG A 255 -0.82 -8.97 17.10
N VAL A 256 -1.71 -9.95 17.06
CA VAL A 256 -1.46 -11.28 16.45
C VAL A 256 -2.30 -11.51 15.19
N ASP A 257 -3.27 -10.64 14.96
CA ASP A 257 -4.35 -10.71 13.98
C ASP A 257 -4.24 -9.63 12.90
N VAL A 258 -3.43 -8.60 13.12
CA VAL A 258 -3.24 -7.49 12.16
C VAL A 258 -2.16 -7.84 11.14
N LYS A 259 -2.57 -8.25 9.95
CA LYS A 259 -1.69 -8.80 8.91
C LYS A 259 -1.65 -7.92 7.67
N ASP A 260 -0.91 -6.82 7.75
CA ASP A 260 -0.81 -5.84 6.67
C ASP A 260 -0.11 -6.40 5.42
N ALA A 261 -0.83 -6.40 4.29
CA ALA A 261 -0.37 -6.97 3.04
C ALA A 261 0.79 -6.17 2.42
N GLN A 262 0.79 -4.83 2.55
CA GLN A 262 1.87 -3.99 2.05
C GLN A 262 3.16 -4.26 2.81
N LEU A 263 3.12 -4.42 4.14
CA LEU A 263 4.29 -4.67 4.98
C LEU A 263 4.83 -6.10 4.83
N ARG A 264 3.97 -7.08 4.56
CA ARG A 264 4.40 -8.44 4.22
C ARG A 264 5.01 -8.55 2.81
N GLY A 265 4.43 -7.84 1.84
CA GLY A 265 4.72 -8.01 0.41
C GLY A 265 3.68 -8.87 -0.33
N GLY A 266 2.45 -8.96 0.18
CA GLY A 266 1.31 -9.68 -0.42
C GLY A 266 0.76 -10.83 0.45
N GLY A 267 -0.25 -11.51 -0.06
CA GLY A 267 -0.84 -12.71 0.56
C GLY A 267 -1.93 -12.45 1.60
N PHE A 268 -2.30 -11.19 1.83
CA PHE A 268 -3.37 -10.76 2.71
C PHE A 268 -4.20 -9.66 2.06
N ASP A 269 -5.40 -9.41 2.61
CA ASP A 269 -6.34 -8.38 2.14
C ASP A 269 -6.57 -7.28 3.20
N VAL A 270 -5.66 -7.16 4.18
CA VAL A 270 -5.71 -6.14 5.23
C VAL A 270 -4.65 -5.08 4.96
N TYR A 271 -5.02 -3.81 5.08
CA TYR A 271 -4.14 -2.67 4.91
C TYR A 271 -4.38 -1.67 6.03
N ILE A 272 -3.32 -1.37 6.77
CA ILE A 272 -3.31 -0.27 7.73
C ILE A 272 -3.22 1.04 6.96
N ASP A 273 -4.10 1.97 7.28
CA ASP A 273 -4.15 3.31 6.68
C ASP A 273 -3.90 4.45 7.69
N ASP A 274 -4.01 5.69 7.22
CA ASP A 274 -3.86 6.89 8.05
C ASP A 274 -4.84 6.86 9.24
N THR A 275 -6.09 6.48 9.00
CA THR A 275 -7.18 6.49 9.98
C THR A 275 -6.90 5.49 11.09
N ASP A 276 -6.41 4.31 10.76
CA ASP A 276 -6.06 3.29 11.75
C ASP A 276 -4.98 3.80 12.71
N LEU A 277 -3.92 4.41 12.18
CA LEU A 277 -2.82 4.95 13.00
C LEU A 277 -3.25 6.19 13.79
N GLU A 278 -4.13 7.04 13.24
CA GLU A 278 -4.69 8.20 13.96
C GLU A 278 -5.58 7.80 15.14
N ARG A 279 -6.37 6.74 14.96
CA ARG A 279 -7.41 6.34 15.92
C ARG A 279 -6.95 5.27 16.91
N THR A 280 -5.79 4.64 16.69
CA THR A 280 -5.25 3.67 17.64
C THR A 280 -5.06 4.30 19.01
N THR A 281 -5.73 3.73 20.02
CA THR A 281 -5.60 4.13 21.41
C THR A 281 -4.61 3.21 22.13
N PHE A 282 -3.76 3.79 22.97
CA PHE A 282 -2.77 3.05 23.76
C PHE A 282 -3.19 2.88 25.23
N THR A 283 -4.50 2.78 25.46
CA THR A 283 -5.06 2.59 26.81
C THR A 283 -4.61 1.24 27.35
N ASN A 284 -3.96 1.24 28.52
CA ASN A 284 -3.37 0.04 29.14
C ASN A 284 -2.31 -0.67 28.27
N SER A 285 -1.71 0.03 27.31
CA SER A 285 -0.59 -0.53 26.55
C SER A 285 0.60 -0.79 27.46
N ALA A 286 1.33 -1.85 27.16
CA ALA A 286 2.58 -2.15 27.82
C ALA A 286 3.70 -1.25 27.26
N ASP A 287 4.86 -1.31 27.90
CA ASP A 287 6.12 -0.76 27.39
C ASP A 287 6.99 -1.87 26.74
N PHE A 288 6.36 -2.97 26.34
CA PHE A 288 6.98 -4.09 25.62
C PHE A 288 5.95 -4.89 24.80
N ALA A 289 6.44 -5.66 23.84
CA ALA A 289 5.71 -6.71 23.12
C ALA A 289 6.63 -7.93 22.99
N TYR A 290 6.37 -8.99 23.77
CA TYR A 290 7.20 -10.21 23.80
C TYR A 290 6.53 -11.38 23.05
N ASN A 291 7.31 -12.45 22.85
CA ASN A 291 6.94 -13.67 22.16
C ASN A 291 6.33 -13.38 20.78
N LEU A 292 6.97 -12.47 20.05
CA LEU A 292 6.61 -12.13 18.69
C LEU A 292 7.03 -13.25 17.74
N ALA A 293 6.17 -13.55 16.79
CA ALA A 293 6.39 -14.50 15.71
C ALA A 293 6.12 -13.82 14.35
N ALA A 294 6.50 -14.50 13.26
CA ALA A 294 6.15 -14.06 11.91
C ALA A 294 4.63 -13.82 11.78
N ASP A 295 4.26 -12.81 11.00
CA ASP A 295 2.89 -12.34 10.77
C ASP A 295 2.17 -11.74 11.99
N GLN A 296 2.89 -11.50 13.08
CA GLN A 296 2.43 -10.69 14.20
C GLN A 296 3.00 -9.26 14.10
N GLY A 297 2.64 -8.40 15.05
CA GLY A 297 3.22 -7.07 15.13
C GLY A 297 2.86 -6.35 16.40
N ALA A 298 3.15 -5.06 16.42
CA ALA A 298 2.71 -4.17 17.48
C ALA A 298 2.43 -2.77 16.94
N PHE A 299 1.35 -2.15 17.43
CA PHE A 299 1.25 -0.71 17.35
C PHE A 299 2.22 -0.09 18.36
N VAL A 300 2.86 0.99 17.96
CA VAL A 300 3.88 1.67 18.74
C VAL A 300 3.60 3.17 18.73
N ARG A 301 3.62 3.80 19.91
CA ARG A 301 3.63 5.27 20.04
C ARG A 301 4.95 5.71 20.61
N SER A 302 5.66 6.57 19.87
CA SER A 302 6.94 7.14 20.33
C SER A 302 6.76 7.86 21.66
N GLY A 303 7.82 7.88 22.48
CA GLY A 303 7.70 8.43 23.83
C GLY A 303 7.44 9.94 23.90
N ASP A 304 7.88 10.69 22.89
CA ASP A 304 7.53 12.11 22.72
C ASP A 304 6.11 12.30 22.13
N GLY A 305 5.49 11.21 21.68
CA GLY A 305 4.20 11.17 21.02
C GLY A 305 4.17 11.79 19.63
N SER A 306 5.33 11.99 18.98
CA SER A 306 5.45 12.53 17.62
C SER A 306 5.03 11.52 16.55
N TYR A 307 5.17 10.22 16.82
CA TYR A 307 4.87 9.15 15.87
C TYR A 307 3.94 8.09 16.45
N VAL A 308 3.06 7.60 15.60
CA VAL A 308 2.35 6.33 15.77
C VAL A 308 2.74 5.42 14.62
N ALA A 309 3.09 4.17 14.91
CA ALA A 309 3.56 3.21 13.93
C ALA A 309 2.92 1.84 14.13
N TYR A 310 2.92 1.05 13.07
CA TYR A 310 2.73 -0.39 13.16
C TYR A 310 4.01 -1.10 12.72
N VAL A 311 4.57 -1.91 13.61
CA VAL A 311 5.76 -2.72 13.37
C VAL A 311 5.31 -4.15 13.11
N PHE A 312 5.39 -4.57 11.84
CA PHE A 312 5.03 -5.91 11.39
C PHE A 312 6.26 -6.82 11.39
N VAL A 313 6.11 -8.05 11.88
CA VAL A 313 7.18 -9.05 11.93
C VAL A 313 7.11 -9.92 10.68
N ASN A 314 8.06 -9.72 9.75
CA ASN A 314 8.16 -10.51 8.53
C ASN A 314 8.74 -11.91 8.79
N ASN A 315 9.76 -12.01 9.65
CA ASN A 315 10.43 -13.27 9.95
C ASN A 315 11.17 -13.21 11.29
N VAL A 316 11.40 -14.38 11.89
CA VAL A 316 12.17 -14.56 13.14
C VAL A 316 13.14 -15.73 13.00
N ASN A 317 14.28 -15.65 13.69
CA ASN A 317 15.24 -16.75 13.78
C ASN A 317 15.82 -16.84 15.19
N ASN A 318 15.44 -17.90 15.90
CA ASN A 318 15.84 -18.16 17.29
C ASN A 318 17.35 -18.40 17.43
N THR A 319 17.97 -19.08 16.47
CA THR A 319 19.39 -19.45 16.51
C THR A 319 20.29 -18.24 16.23
N ALA A 320 19.97 -17.50 15.17
CA ALA A 320 20.68 -16.28 14.80
C ALA A 320 20.30 -15.09 15.69
N LYS A 321 19.24 -15.22 16.49
CA LYS A 321 18.64 -14.17 17.32
C LYS A 321 18.27 -12.94 16.52
N THR A 322 17.72 -13.14 15.33
CA THR A 322 17.33 -12.05 14.42
C THR A 322 15.82 -11.98 14.24
N MET A 323 15.34 -10.78 13.94
CA MET A 323 13.97 -10.51 13.54
C MET A 323 13.98 -9.53 12.38
N THR A 324 13.23 -9.81 11.34
CA THR A 324 13.03 -8.88 10.22
C THR A 324 11.68 -8.24 10.37
N VAL A 325 11.64 -6.90 10.36
CA VAL A 325 10.41 -6.12 10.50
C VAL A 325 10.19 -5.17 9.34
N SER A 326 8.94 -4.80 9.14
CA SER A 326 8.52 -3.73 8.24
C SER A 326 7.62 -2.78 9.00
N ILE A 327 7.75 -1.48 8.75
CA ILE A 327 7.11 -0.43 9.55
C ILE A 327 6.29 0.46 8.63
N LYS A 328 5.04 0.70 9.03
CA LYS A 328 4.26 1.87 8.61
C LYS A 328 4.24 2.86 9.76
N ARG A 329 4.40 4.15 9.47
CA ARG A 329 4.47 5.20 10.49
C ARG A 329 3.70 6.42 10.04
N LEU A 330 2.95 7.02 10.96
CA LEU A 330 2.33 8.32 10.82
C LEU A 330 2.96 9.31 11.81
N GLN A 331 3.31 10.49 11.33
CA GLN A 331 3.64 11.62 12.19
C GLN A 331 2.35 12.30 12.67
N VAL A 332 2.19 12.43 13.99
CA VAL A 332 0.95 12.92 14.64
C VAL A 332 1.14 14.22 15.42
N LYS A 333 2.39 14.70 15.57
CA LYS A 333 2.72 16.03 16.08
C LYS A 333 3.69 16.73 15.13
#